data_AF-A0A7N2M4X7-F1
#
_entry.id   AF-A0A7N2M4X7-F1
#
_cell.length_a   1.000
_cell.length_b   1.000
_cell.length_c   1.000
_cell.angle_alpha   90.00
_cell.angle_beta   90.00
_cell.angle_gamma   90.00
#
_symmetry.space_group_name_H-M   'P 1'
#
loop_
_entity.id
_entity.type
_entity.pdbx_description
1 polymer ?
#
loop_
_entity_poly.entity_id
_entity_poly.type
_entity_poly.pdbx_seq_one_letter_code
_entity_poly.pdbx_strand_id
1 'polypeptide(L)'
;MGTNSVEGEANHIVSIWEINKDHLDSMHEKISQTPKLLSKAAGKRACCIFRVPKSLMDINDKSYQPQIVSIGPYHRGESHLQMIEEHKWRYLGSLLSRNKTIGLTLEDYLKSIQPLEKEARECYSETIHLSPDEFLEMMVVDAFFYRDFLRLENQIPFFVLERLFEVTKMPNEESGPSLSLLALRFFNNIIQRREDIIESHNDLKGLHLLDLVRSSFIPPHQELPKRGNIPTQIIHCVSKLRRSGICLNPGKEDSFLVVKFHHGVIEMPTITIDDFMTSFLVNCVAFEKCHNSSSKHLTTYSTFLDCLVNTAKDVEYLSDCNIIENYFGTKAEVARVINNLGKDVAFDIDLCYLSKLVNDVPDYYQNSWHVQWEGFKNRYFDTPWSFISALAAFVLLLLTLTQTFYTFLDYVNPPN
;
A
#
# COMPACT_ATOMS: atom_id res chain seq x y z
N MET A 1 -39.64 87.28 53.38
CA MET A 1 -39.37 87.86 52.06
C MET A 1 -38.35 86.97 51.38
N GLY A 2 -38.77 86.30 50.31
CA GLY A 2 -37.96 85.30 49.62
C GLY A 2 -36.92 85.91 48.69
N THR A 3 -36.06 85.05 48.16
CA THR A 3 -35.59 85.10 46.77
C THR A 3 -35.13 83.71 46.38
N ASN A 4 -35.68 83.24 45.26
CA ASN A 4 -35.50 81.92 44.68
C ASN A 4 -34.06 81.71 44.19
N SER A 5 -33.46 80.56 44.51
CA SER A 5 -32.31 80.04 43.79
C SER A 5 -32.80 79.09 42.70
N VAL A 6 -32.63 79.54 41.45
CA VAL A 6 -32.90 78.81 40.21
C VAL A 6 -31.93 77.63 40.09
N GLU A 7 -32.48 76.43 39.92
CA GLU A 7 -31.74 75.22 39.52
C GLU A 7 -31.10 75.45 38.14
N GLY A 8 -29.77 75.30 38.08
CA GLY A 8 -29.04 75.25 36.81
C GLY A 8 -29.10 73.86 36.21
N GLU A 9 -29.68 73.76 35.02
CA GLU A 9 -29.59 72.58 34.15
C GLU A 9 -28.12 72.28 33.83
N ALA A 10 -27.63 71.13 34.31
CA ALA A 10 -26.36 70.57 33.87
C ALA A 10 -26.54 69.96 32.48
N ASN A 11 -26.10 70.68 31.44
CA ASN A 11 -25.97 70.16 30.09
C ASN A 11 -25.06 68.92 30.08
N HIS A 12 -25.64 67.73 29.89
CA HIS A 12 -24.90 66.51 29.56
C HIS A 12 -24.38 66.62 28.12
N ILE A 13 -23.15 67.12 27.97
CA ILE A 13 -22.43 67.09 26.69
C ILE A 13 -22.06 65.63 26.41
N VAL A 14 -22.77 64.99 25.48
CA VAL A 14 -22.36 63.71 24.89
C VAL A 14 -21.14 64.00 24.02
N SER A 15 -19.93 63.64 24.48
CA SER A 15 -18.75 63.72 23.61
C SER A 15 -18.90 62.67 22.52
N ILE A 16 -19.12 63.10 21.28
CA ILE A 16 -19.05 62.24 20.12
C ILE A 16 -17.59 61.74 20.05
N TRP A 17 -17.40 60.43 20.17
CA TRP A 17 -16.07 59.83 20.08
C TRP A 17 -15.58 59.96 18.64
N GLU A 18 -14.72 60.94 18.38
CA GLU A 18 -14.11 61.13 17.07
C GLU A 18 -12.93 60.18 16.88
N ILE A 19 -13.00 59.39 15.80
CA ILE A 19 -11.96 58.43 15.46
C ILE A 19 -10.73 59.18 14.95
N ASN A 20 -9.59 58.94 15.58
CA ASN A 20 -8.31 59.46 15.12
C ASN A 20 -7.94 58.82 13.76
N LYS A 21 -7.92 59.63 12.70
CA LYS A 21 -7.63 59.18 11.33
C LYS A 21 -6.23 58.61 11.17
N ASP A 22 -5.21 59.20 11.81
CA ASP A 22 -3.83 58.67 11.78
C ASP A 22 -3.75 57.28 12.40
N HIS A 23 -4.54 57.04 13.47
CA HIS A 23 -4.65 55.72 14.07
C HIS A 23 -5.37 54.72 13.14
N LEU A 24 -6.43 55.17 12.45
CA LEU A 24 -7.15 54.35 11.48
C LEU A 24 -6.24 53.95 10.30
N ASP A 25 -5.44 54.88 9.78
CA ASP A 25 -4.50 54.64 8.69
C ASP A 25 -3.39 53.66 9.13
N SER A 26 -2.87 53.82 10.35
CA SER A 26 -1.93 52.86 10.95
C SER A 26 -2.54 51.45 11.09
N MET A 27 -3.83 51.35 11.42
CA MET A 27 -4.52 50.07 11.47
C MET A 27 -4.68 49.44 10.08
N HIS A 28 -5.00 50.24 9.05
CA HIS A 28 -5.11 49.75 7.66
C HIS A 28 -3.75 49.25 7.15
N GLU A 29 -2.67 49.96 7.47
CA GLU A 29 -1.32 49.53 7.16
C GLU A 29 -1.02 48.18 7.81
N LYS A 30 -1.31 48.01 9.11
CA LYS A 30 -1.12 46.73 9.83
C LYS A 30 -1.93 45.59 9.25
N ILE A 31 -3.16 45.83 8.80
CA ILE A 31 -4.02 44.82 8.15
C ILE A 31 -3.46 44.40 6.80
N SER A 32 -2.85 45.34 6.06
CA SER A 32 -2.26 45.07 4.74
C SER A 32 -0.90 44.34 4.80
N GLN A 33 -0.22 44.39 5.95
CA GLN A 33 1.07 43.73 6.13
C GLN A 33 0.92 42.20 6.18
N THR A 34 1.87 41.48 5.59
CA THR A 34 1.90 40.01 5.69
C THR A 34 2.19 39.60 7.13
N PRO A 35 1.44 38.66 7.72
CA PRO A 35 1.72 38.15 9.05
C PRO A 35 3.17 37.65 9.16
N LYS A 36 3.87 38.06 10.22
CA LYS A 36 5.27 37.65 10.44
C LYS A 36 5.41 36.25 11.03
N LEU A 37 4.46 35.87 11.88
CA LEU A 37 4.48 34.59 12.60
C LEU A 37 3.68 33.52 11.85
N LEU A 38 2.50 33.90 11.36
CA LEU A 38 1.60 32.98 10.69
C LEU A 38 2.02 32.76 9.24
N SER A 39 1.81 31.55 8.75
CA SER A 39 1.94 31.27 7.32
C SER A 39 0.87 32.03 6.53
N LYS A 40 1.11 32.26 5.23
CA LYS A 40 0.10 32.86 4.33
C LYS A 40 -1.17 31.99 4.18
N ALA A 41 -1.10 30.73 4.59
CA ALA A 41 -2.22 29.79 4.57
C ALA A 41 -2.97 29.71 5.91
N ALA A 42 -2.47 30.37 6.98
CA ALA A 42 -3.12 30.36 8.28
C ALA A 42 -4.59 30.82 8.16
N GLY A 43 -5.52 30.01 8.67
CA GLY A 43 -6.96 30.23 8.59
C GLY A 43 -7.63 29.71 7.30
N LYS A 44 -6.87 29.18 6.33
CA LYS A 44 -7.41 28.44 5.17
C LYS A 44 -7.55 26.95 5.50
N ARG A 45 -8.42 26.26 4.75
CA ARG A 45 -8.65 24.80 4.89
C ARG A 45 -7.37 23.96 4.70
N ALA A 46 -6.43 24.42 3.89
CA ALA A 46 -5.16 23.73 3.66
C ALA A 46 -4.24 23.73 4.89
N CYS A 47 -4.37 24.73 5.78
CA CYS A 47 -3.58 24.82 7.01
C CYS A 47 -4.20 23.95 8.10
N CYS A 48 -3.53 22.86 8.44
CA CYS A 48 -4.04 21.83 9.35
C CYS A 48 -3.06 21.39 10.45
N ILE A 49 -1.82 21.91 10.46
CA ILE A 49 -0.78 21.57 11.45
C ILE A 49 -0.41 22.83 12.25
N PHE A 50 -0.77 22.85 13.54
CA PHE A 50 -0.73 24.05 14.37
C PHE A 50 0.29 23.96 15.50
N ARG A 51 0.93 25.08 15.85
CA ARG A 51 1.50 25.23 17.18
C ARG A 51 0.38 25.34 18.21
N VAL A 52 0.57 24.67 19.33
CA VAL A 52 -0.42 24.66 20.41
C VAL A 52 -0.44 26.03 21.09
N PRO A 53 -1.62 26.65 21.27
CA PRO A 53 -1.74 27.92 21.98
C PRO A 53 -1.15 27.86 23.39
N LYS A 54 -0.53 28.96 23.83
CA LYS A 54 0.13 29.04 25.15
C LYS A 54 -0.81 28.70 26.31
N SER A 55 -2.07 29.09 26.23
CA SER A 55 -3.09 28.76 27.23
C SER A 55 -3.30 27.25 27.42
N LEU A 56 -3.14 26.44 26.38
CA LEU A 56 -3.23 24.98 26.47
C LEU A 56 -1.90 24.36 26.93
N MET A 57 -0.76 24.92 26.50
CA MET A 57 0.55 24.50 27.00
C MET A 57 0.68 24.76 28.51
N ASP A 58 0.12 25.85 29.03
CA ASP A 58 0.17 26.15 30.46
C ASP A 58 -0.65 25.16 31.31
N ILE A 59 -1.60 24.43 30.70
CA ILE A 59 -2.33 23.34 31.34
C ILE A 59 -1.45 22.09 31.43
N ASN A 60 -0.87 21.67 30.30
CA ASN A 60 0.00 20.48 30.25
C ASN A 60 0.96 20.50 29.05
N ASP A 61 2.04 21.25 29.17
CA ASP A 61 3.07 21.44 28.14
C ASP A 61 3.66 20.10 27.64
N LYS A 62 3.85 19.15 28.55
CA LYS A 62 4.43 17.84 28.24
C LYS A 62 3.58 17.01 27.28
N SER A 63 2.28 17.27 27.18
CA SER A 63 1.40 16.58 26.21
C SER A 63 1.69 16.95 24.76
N TYR A 64 2.35 18.07 24.52
CA TYR A 64 2.57 18.62 23.18
C TYR A 64 4.03 18.59 22.75
N GLN A 65 4.95 18.25 23.66
CA GLN A 65 6.37 18.14 23.38
C GLN A 65 6.78 16.69 23.12
N PRO A 66 7.30 16.36 21.93
CA PRO A 66 7.82 15.02 21.66
C PRO A 66 8.99 14.70 22.59
N GLN A 67 9.03 13.48 23.10
CA GLN A 67 10.07 13.02 24.04
C GLN A 67 11.14 12.14 23.37
N ILE A 68 10.83 11.57 22.21
CA ILE A 68 11.66 10.56 21.56
C ILE A 68 12.01 10.99 20.13
N VAL A 69 10.99 11.34 19.33
CA VAL A 69 11.16 11.65 17.91
C VAL A 69 10.37 12.90 17.54
N SER A 70 11.03 13.86 16.88
CA SER A 70 10.38 14.97 16.18
C SER A 70 9.88 14.50 14.81
N ILE A 71 8.74 14.99 14.35
CA ILE A 71 8.30 14.83 12.96
C ILE A 71 7.92 16.21 12.44
N GLY A 72 8.45 16.58 11.29
CA GLY A 72 8.25 17.90 10.72
C GLY A 72 9.01 19.01 11.46
N PRO A 73 8.72 20.28 11.14
CA PRO A 73 9.60 21.40 11.41
C PRO A 73 9.50 21.96 12.84
N TYR A 74 8.40 21.74 13.55
CA TYR A 74 8.15 22.44 14.83
C TYR A 74 9.08 22.01 15.97
N HIS A 75 9.49 20.75 16.01
CA HIS A 75 10.36 20.24 17.06
C HIS A 75 11.74 19.85 16.52
N ARG A 76 12.02 20.16 15.26
CA ARG A 76 13.30 19.84 14.62
C ARG A 76 14.43 20.62 15.29
N GLY A 77 15.50 19.92 15.63
CA GLY A 77 16.70 20.52 16.25
C GLY A 77 16.61 20.69 17.77
N GLU A 78 15.55 20.21 18.43
CA GLU A 78 15.51 20.17 19.89
C GLU A 78 16.58 19.21 20.43
N SER A 79 17.37 19.69 21.41
CA SER A 79 18.57 18.99 21.88
C SER A 79 18.30 17.58 22.42
N HIS A 80 17.14 17.33 23.04
CA HIS A 80 16.79 16.01 23.58
C HIS A 80 16.35 15.01 22.50
N LEU A 81 16.11 15.46 21.26
CA LEU A 81 15.69 14.62 20.12
C LEU A 81 16.84 14.31 19.15
N GLN A 82 18.00 14.93 19.34
CA GLN A 82 19.13 14.89 18.40
C GLN A 82 19.61 13.47 18.11
N MET A 83 19.60 12.57 19.09
CA MET A 83 19.99 11.17 18.90
C MET A 83 19.13 10.48 17.84
N ILE A 84 17.81 10.69 17.86
CA ILE A 84 16.91 10.08 16.87
C ILE A 84 17.05 10.77 15.51
N GLU A 85 17.33 12.07 15.45
CA GLU A 85 17.66 12.76 14.20
C GLU A 85 18.88 12.12 13.50
N GLU A 86 19.94 11.78 14.24
CA GLU A 86 21.09 11.04 13.68
C GLU A 86 20.69 9.64 13.19
N HIS A 87 19.80 8.95 13.91
CA HIS A 87 19.31 7.65 13.49
C HIS A 87 18.49 7.71 12.21
N LYS A 88 17.62 8.71 12.02
CA LYS A 88 16.87 8.89 10.78
C LYS A 88 17.80 8.99 9.57
N TRP A 89 18.89 9.75 9.69
CA TRP A 89 19.92 9.84 8.65
C TRP A 89 20.63 8.52 8.37
N ARG A 90 20.98 7.77 9.42
CA ARG A 90 21.56 6.42 9.26
C ARG A 90 20.59 5.48 8.53
N TYR A 91 19.30 5.58 8.80
CA TYR A 91 18.27 4.79 8.14
C TYR A 91 18.10 5.18 6.67
N LEU A 92 18.07 6.47 6.35
CA LEU A 92 18.09 6.95 4.97
C LEU A 92 19.33 6.46 4.22
N GLY A 93 20.52 6.52 4.84
CA GLY A 93 21.75 5.99 4.25
C GLY A 93 21.67 4.48 3.95
N SER A 94 21.10 3.69 4.87
CA SER A 94 20.86 2.26 4.65
C SER A 94 19.88 2.02 3.50
N LEU A 95 18.82 2.81 3.39
CA LEU A 95 17.86 2.76 2.28
C LEU A 95 18.55 2.99 0.94
N LEU A 96 19.26 4.10 0.81
CA LEU A 96 19.93 4.50 -0.43
C LEU A 96 20.95 3.45 -0.87
N SER A 97 21.67 2.85 0.08
CA SER A 97 22.64 1.78 -0.23
C SER A 97 22.00 0.56 -0.90
N ARG A 98 20.77 0.21 -0.51
CA ARG A 98 20.01 -0.92 -1.06
C ARG A 98 19.40 -0.57 -2.41
N ASN A 99 18.88 0.65 -2.52
CA ASN A 99 18.15 1.13 -3.69
C ASN A 99 19.08 1.46 -4.88
N LYS A 100 20.41 1.51 -4.65
CA LYS A 100 21.40 1.46 -5.74
C LYS A 100 21.18 0.32 -6.73
N THR A 101 20.63 -0.82 -6.27
CA THR A 101 20.41 -2.00 -7.11
C THR A 101 19.21 -1.88 -8.06
N ILE A 102 18.37 -0.87 -7.87
CA ILE A 102 17.20 -0.50 -8.70
C ILE A 102 17.37 0.90 -9.32
N GLY A 103 18.58 1.47 -9.25
CA GLY A 103 18.90 2.77 -9.83
C GLY A 103 18.29 3.98 -9.11
N LEU A 104 17.49 3.81 -8.06
CA LEU A 104 16.90 4.91 -7.31
C LEU A 104 17.93 5.58 -6.39
N THR A 105 17.99 6.90 -6.48
CA THR A 105 18.91 7.77 -5.75
C THR A 105 18.17 8.73 -4.83
N LEU A 106 18.90 9.41 -3.94
CA LEU A 106 18.33 10.48 -3.12
C LEU A 106 17.74 11.61 -3.97
N GLU A 107 18.35 11.88 -5.13
CA GLU A 107 17.87 12.88 -6.08
C GLU A 107 16.48 12.53 -6.63
N ASP A 108 16.22 11.25 -6.89
CA ASP A 108 14.92 10.79 -7.39
C ASP A 108 13.81 11.03 -6.36
N TYR A 109 14.09 10.77 -5.07
CA TYR A 109 13.15 11.05 -3.99
C TYR A 109 12.92 12.55 -3.79
N LEU A 110 13.97 13.36 -3.83
CA LEU A 110 13.83 14.82 -3.74
C LEU A 110 13.02 15.37 -4.92
N LYS A 111 13.28 14.89 -6.15
CA LYS A 111 12.51 15.25 -7.35
C LYS A 111 11.05 14.85 -7.25
N SER A 112 10.73 13.71 -6.63
CA SER A 112 9.32 13.28 -6.50
C SER A 112 8.53 14.15 -5.54
N ILE A 113 9.16 14.68 -4.48
CA ILE A 113 8.46 15.52 -3.50
C ILE A 113 8.59 17.02 -3.74
N GLN A 114 9.56 17.47 -4.54
CA GLN A 114 9.78 18.88 -4.89
C GLN A 114 8.49 19.59 -5.38
N PRO A 115 7.63 18.99 -6.23
CA PRO A 115 6.40 19.63 -6.68
C PRO A 115 5.39 19.91 -5.55
N LEU A 116 5.49 19.16 -4.44
CA LEU A 116 4.59 19.23 -3.29
C LEU A 116 5.07 20.22 -2.22
N GLU A 117 6.27 20.79 -2.37
CA GLU A 117 6.94 21.63 -1.37
C GLU A 117 6.05 22.75 -0.82
N LYS A 118 5.45 23.52 -1.74
CA LYS A 118 4.64 24.68 -1.40
C LYS A 118 3.34 24.26 -0.70
N GLU A 119 2.69 23.23 -1.21
CA GLU A 119 1.45 22.70 -0.63
C GLU A 119 1.71 22.16 0.79
N ALA A 120 2.79 21.40 0.96
CA ALA A 120 3.19 20.88 2.26
C ALA A 120 3.51 21.99 3.27
N ARG A 121 4.12 23.12 2.85
CA ARG A 121 4.32 24.28 3.72
C ARG A 121 3.01 24.97 4.11
N GLU A 122 2.05 25.04 3.20
CA GLU A 122 0.74 25.62 3.46
C GLU A 122 -0.07 24.83 4.50
N CYS A 123 0.30 23.57 4.77
CA CYS A 123 -0.24 22.78 5.88
C CYS A 123 0.11 23.32 7.27
N TYR A 124 1.22 24.05 7.42
CA TYR A 124 1.69 24.55 8.71
C TYR A 124 1.13 25.95 9.01
N SER A 125 0.70 26.16 10.26
CA SER A 125 0.15 27.44 10.72
C SER A 125 1.17 28.55 10.84
N GLU A 126 2.42 28.21 11.13
CA GLU A 126 3.51 29.18 11.25
C GLU A 126 4.38 29.21 9.99
N THR A 127 5.06 30.35 9.79
CA THR A 127 6.07 30.45 8.75
C THR A 127 7.25 29.54 9.08
N ILE A 128 7.50 28.54 8.23
CA ILE A 128 8.62 27.62 8.41
C ILE A 128 9.92 28.29 7.95
N HIS A 129 10.85 28.50 8.89
CA HIS A 129 12.16 29.13 8.66
C HIS A 129 13.24 28.16 8.17
N LEU A 130 12.86 27.12 7.42
CA LEU A 130 13.78 26.26 6.69
C LEU A 130 13.84 26.72 5.24
N SER A 131 15.01 26.64 4.62
CA SER A 131 15.12 26.76 3.16
C SER A 131 14.28 25.68 2.46
N PRO A 132 13.89 25.86 1.19
CA PRO A 132 13.19 24.82 0.43
C PRO A 132 13.90 23.46 0.48
N ASP A 133 15.22 23.46 0.34
CA ASP A 133 16.02 22.24 0.33
C ASP A 133 16.02 21.54 1.71
N GLU A 134 16.24 22.28 2.80
CA GLU A 134 16.19 21.73 4.17
C GLU A 134 14.81 21.19 4.54
N PHE A 135 13.74 21.79 4.01
CA PHE A 135 12.36 21.33 4.24
C PHE A 135 12.07 20.05 3.47
N LEU A 136 12.47 19.97 2.21
CA LEU A 136 12.32 18.74 1.42
C LEU A 136 13.15 17.60 2.02
N GLU A 137 14.40 17.89 2.41
CA GLU A 137 15.26 16.95 3.12
C GLU A 137 14.57 16.33 4.34
N MET A 138 14.00 17.18 5.21
CA MET A 138 13.25 16.74 6.39
C MET A 138 12.11 15.79 6.02
N MET A 139 11.32 16.15 4.99
CA MET A 139 10.17 15.34 4.56
C MET A 139 10.62 13.96 4.09
N VAL A 140 11.70 13.89 3.31
CA VAL A 140 12.28 12.61 2.86
C VAL A 140 12.75 11.78 4.06
N VAL A 141 13.55 12.37 4.94
CA VAL A 141 14.15 11.70 6.10
C VAL A 141 13.09 11.15 7.04
N ASP A 142 12.06 11.96 7.36
CA ASP A 142 10.97 11.58 8.26
C ASP A 142 10.07 10.50 7.65
N ALA A 143 9.77 10.57 6.35
CA ALA A 143 8.94 9.58 5.67
C ALA A 143 9.57 8.18 5.67
N PHE A 144 10.90 8.09 5.57
CA PHE A 144 11.59 6.79 5.49
C PHE A 144 11.83 6.12 6.85
N PHE A 145 11.67 6.85 7.96
CA PHE A 145 11.76 6.29 9.30
C PHE A 145 10.71 5.19 9.55
N TYR A 146 9.50 5.33 8.99
CA TYR A 146 8.37 4.40 9.19
C TYR A 146 8.65 2.96 8.76
N ARG A 147 9.40 2.77 7.67
CA ARG A 147 9.69 1.45 7.11
C ARG A 147 10.51 0.58 8.07
N ASP A 148 11.37 1.20 8.86
CA ASP A 148 12.32 0.45 9.67
C ASP A 148 11.68 -0.17 10.93
N PHE A 149 10.51 0.30 11.34
CA PHE A 149 9.72 -0.34 12.41
C PHE A 149 9.20 -1.74 12.06
N LEU A 150 9.14 -2.10 10.78
CA LEU A 150 8.71 -3.43 10.32
C LEU A 150 9.88 -4.33 9.90
N ARG A 151 11.13 -3.97 10.19
CA ARG A 151 12.27 -4.86 9.95
C ARG A 151 12.40 -5.91 11.02
N LEU A 152 12.63 -7.16 10.62
CA LEU A 152 12.76 -8.30 11.53
C LEU A 152 13.84 -8.10 12.61
N GLU A 153 14.98 -7.52 12.24
CA GLU A 153 16.10 -7.26 13.17
C GLU A 153 15.92 -5.99 14.02
N ASN A 154 14.84 -5.22 13.81
CA ASN A 154 14.56 -3.97 14.51
C ASN A 154 13.21 -4.06 15.25
N GLN A 155 13.07 -5.06 16.12
CA GLN A 155 11.83 -5.34 16.84
C GLN A 155 12.00 -5.27 18.35
N ILE A 156 10.99 -4.74 19.02
CA ILE A 156 10.80 -4.84 20.48
C ILE A 156 9.67 -5.84 20.72
N PRO A 157 9.78 -6.77 21.69
CA PRO A 157 8.69 -7.67 22.03
C PRO A 157 7.41 -6.89 22.36
N PHE A 158 6.31 -7.24 21.70
CA PHE A 158 5.08 -6.47 21.76
C PHE A 158 4.51 -6.43 23.18
N PHE A 159 4.64 -7.50 23.96
CA PHE A 159 4.18 -7.54 25.35
C PHE A 159 4.84 -6.48 26.24
N VAL A 160 6.06 -6.04 25.91
CA VAL A 160 6.73 -4.93 26.60
C VAL A 160 6.04 -3.61 26.26
N LEU A 161 5.74 -3.40 24.97
CA LEU A 161 5.02 -2.23 24.50
C LEU A 161 3.59 -2.19 25.09
N GLU A 162 2.89 -3.32 25.11
CA GLU A 162 1.59 -3.47 25.77
C GLU A 162 1.70 -3.09 27.25
N ARG A 163 2.69 -3.61 27.97
CA ARG A 163 2.86 -3.29 29.39
C ARG A 163 3.10 -1.81 29.64
N LEU A 164 3.95 -1.18 28.82
CA LEU A 164 4.20 0.26 28.90
C LEU A 164 2.93 1.07 28.61
N PHE A 165 2.18 0.69 27.57
CA PHE A 165 0.91 1.31 27.20
C PHE A 165 -0.13 1.22 28.31
N GLU A 166 -0.30 0.04 28.92
CA GLU A 166 -1.25 -0.16 30.02
C GLU A 166 -0.93 0.70 31.25
N VAL A 167 0.34 0.92 31.57
CA VAL A 167 0.75 1.79 32.68
C VAL A 167 0.52 3.28 32.39
N THR A 168 0.47 3.66 31.11
CA THR A 168 0.19 5.06 30.70
C THR A 168 -1.30 5.40 30.66
N LYS A 169 -2.20 4.42 30.79
CA LYS A 169 -3.64 4.68 30.80
C LYS A 169 -4.04 5.46 32.05
N MET A 170 -4.80 6.54 31.86
CA MET A 170 -5.33 7.31 32.98
C MET A 170 -6.45 6.53 33.68
N PRO A 171 -6.63 6.65 35.01
CA PRO A 171 -7.63 5.89 35.78
C PRO A 171 -9.08 6.04 35.30
N ASN A 172 -9.37 7.03 34.45
CA ASN A 172 -10.71 7.34 33.94
C ASN A 172 -10.87 7.02 32.43
N GLU A 173 -9.87 6.42 31.77
CA GLU A 173 -9.90 6.02 30.35
C GLU A 173 -10.14 4.52 30.19
N GLU A 174 -11.33 4.03 30.54
CA GLU A 174 -11.68 2.61 30.34
C GLU A 174 -12.02 2.25 28.87
N SER A 175 -12.21 3.25 27.99
CA SER A 175 -12.73 3.05 26.62
C SER A 175 -11.76 3.45 25.49
N GLY A 176 -10.46 3.57 25.76
CA GLY A 176 -9.46 3.89 24.73
C GLY A 176 -9.20 2.73 23.76
N PRO A 177 -8.71 3.03 22.53
CA PRO A 177 -8.31 2.00 21.57
C PRO A 177 -7.16 1.14 22.13
N SER A 178 -7.08 -0.14 21.73
CA SER A 178 -5.95 -0.98 22.11
C SER A 178 -4.64 -0.50 21.47
N LEU A 179 -3.50 -0.88 22.06
CA LEU A 179 -2.20 -0.63 21.43
C LEU A 179 -2.12 -1.26 20.02
N SER A 180 -2.71 -2.45 19.85
CA SER A 180 -2.76 -3.14 18.55
C SER A 180 -3.51 -2.31 17.51
N LEU A 181 -4.68 -1.78 17.87
CA LEU A 181 -5.46 -0.92 16.98
C LEU A 181 -4.70 0.36 16.62
N LEU A 182 -4.07 0.99 17.61
CA LEU A 182 -3.24 2.18 17.39
C LEU A 182 -2.05 1.90 16.44
N ALA A 183 -1.35 0.78 16.65
CA ALA A 183 -0.24 0.38 15.80
C ALA A 183 -0.69 0.02 14.38
N LEU A 184 -1.82 -0.70 14.23
CA LEU A 184 -2.37 -1.02 12.92
C LEU A 184 -2.83 0.23 12.17
N ARG A 185 -3.52 1.17 12.83
CA ARG A 185 -3.87 2.48 12.25
C ARG A 185 -2.63 3.27 11.82
N PHE A 186 -1.57 3.25 12.63
CA PHE A 186 -0.31 3.90 12.31
C PHE A 186 0.27 3.39 10.99
N PHE A 187 0.37 2.07 10.79
CA PHE A 187 0.88 1.49 9.54
C PHE A 187 -0.15 1.57 8.39
N ASN A 188 -1.45 1.67 8.69
CA ASN A 188 -2.49 1.81 7.67
C ASN A 188 -2.40 3.12 6.89
N ASN A 189 -1.70 4.15 7.39
CA ASN A 189 -1.40 5.36 6.63
C ASN A 189 -0.58 5.08 5.35
N ILE A 190 0.15 3.97 5.32
CA ILE A 190 0.94 3.53 4.15
C ILE A 190 0.21 2.39 3.42
N ILE A 191 -0.37 1.44 4.15
CA ILE A 191 -0.99 0.24 3.56
C ILE A 191 -2.36 0.53 2.94
N GLN A 192 -3.11 1.53 3.46
CA GLN A 192 -4.39 2.00 2.92
C GLN A 192 -5.53 0.96 2.85
N ARG A 193 -5.64 0.09 3.87
CA ARG A 193 -6.76 -0.86 4.02
C ARG A 193 -7.99 -0.16 4.57
N ARG A 194 -9.15 -0.80 4.40
CA ARG A 194 -10.44 -0.26 4.89
C ARG A 194 -10.47 -0.22 6.42
N GLU A 195 -11.03 0.85 6.97
CA GLU A 195 -11.05 1.09 8.42
C GLU A 195 -11.83 0.01 9.18
N ASP A 196 -12.93 -0.49 8.62
CA ASP A 196 -13.72 -1.59 9.22
C ASP A 196 -12.89 -2.86 9.44
N ILE A 197 -11.96 -3.12 8.53
CA ILE A 197 -11.05 -4.26 8.65
C ILE A 197 -10.00 -4.01 9.72
N ILE A 198 -9.43 -2.80 9.80
CA ILE A 198 -8.46 -2.46 10.84
C ILE A 198 -9.09 -2.56 12.24
N GLU A 199 -10.32 -2.05 12.41
CA GLU A 199 -11.06 -2.13 13.66
C GLU A 199 -11.38 -3.57 14.09
N SER A 200 -11.65 -4.46 13.12
CA SER A 200 -11.87 -5.89 13.42
C SER A 200 -10.65 -6.60 14.04
N HIS A 201 -9.46 -6.00 13.94
CA HIS A 201 -8.22 -6.51 14.51
C HIS A 201 -7.81 -5.79 15.82
N ASN A 202 -8.75 -5.11 16.50
CA ASN A 202 -8.45 -4.40 17.75
C ASN A 202 -7.81 -5.30 18.82
N ASP A 203 -8.22 -6.57 18.92
CA ASP A 203 -7.71 -7.50 19.93
C ASP A 203 -6.58 -8.40 19.41
N LEU A 204 -6.03 -8.09 18.23
CA LEU A 204 -4.96 -8.87 17.62
C LEU A 204 -3.70 -8.84 18.48
N LYS A 205 -3.17 -10.01 18.80
CA LYS A 205 -1.93 -10.19 19.58
C LYS A 205 -0.77 -10.45 18.63
N GLY A 206 0.14 -9.48 18.50
CA GLY A 206 1.41 -9.67 17.80
C GLY A 206 2.54 -10.05 18.77
N LEU A 207 3.56 -10.75 18.29
CA LEU A 207 4.81 -10.96 19.04
C LEU A 207 5.70 -9.72 19.06
N HIS A 208 5.65 -8.91 18.01
CA HIS A 208 6.29 -7.61 17.80
C HIS A 208 5.56 -6.88 16.66
N LEU A 209 5.95 -5.65 16.29
CA LEU A 209 5.23 -4.84 15.31
C LEU A 209 5.12 -5.49 13.92
N LEU A 210 6.22 -6.06 13.41
CA LEU A 210 6.20 -6.81 12.15
C LEU A 210 5.19 -7.97 12.20
N ASP A 211 5.17 -8.74 13.28
CA ASP A 211 4.27 -9.87 13.42
C ASP A 211 2.80 -9.44 13.61
N LEU A 212 2.56 -8.31 14.29
CA LEU A 212 1.24 -7.72 14.42
C LEU A 212 0.67 -7.34 13.05
N VAL A 213 1.43 -6.57 12.25
CA VAL A 213 1.01 -6.15 10.91
C VAL A 213 0.83 -7.37 10.01
N ARG A 214 1.80 -8.31 10.01
CA ARG A 214 1.70 -9.60 9.28
C ARG A 214 0.42 -10.36 9.61
N SER A 215 0.12 -10.52 10.90
CA SER A 215 -1.04 -11.26 11.36
C SER A 215 -2.36 -10.60 10.97
N SER A 216 -2.39 -9.27 10.82
CA SER A 216 -3.58 -8.54 10.38
C SER A 216 -3.98 -8.80 8.92
N PHE A 217 -3.08 -9.36 8.11
CA PHE A 217 -3.41 -9.78 6.75
C PHE A 217 -3.93 -11.23 6.70
N ILE A 218 -3.73 -12.03 7.74
CA ILE A 218 -4.08 -13.45 7.69
C ILE A 218 -5.57 -13.61 7.97
N PRO A 219 -6.36 -14.19 7.05
CA PRO A 219 -7.78 -14.39 7.26
C PRO A 219 -8.04 -15.30 8.47
N PRO A 220 -8.99 -14.95 9.36
CA PRO A 220 -9.46 -15.87 10.38
C PRO A 220 -10.12 -17.07 9.67
N HIS A 221 -9.75 -18.30 10.04
CA HIS A 221 -10.28 -19.57 9.50
C HIS A 221 -9.69 -20.08 8.17
N GLN A 222 -8.48 -19.69 7.80
CA GLN A 222 -7.79 -20.37 6.71
C GLN A 222 -7.30 -21.76 7.16
N GLU A 223 -8.11 -22.80 6.90
CA GLU A 223 -7.79 -24.17 7.28
C GLU A 223 -6.54 -24.66 6.54
N LEU A 224 -5.52 -25.07 7.30
CA LEU A 224 -4.40 -25.82 6.75
C LEU A 224 -4.89 -27.23 6.41
N PRO A 225 -4.54 -27.77 5.23
CA PRO A 225 -4.95 -29.10 4.82
C PRO A 225 -4.46 -30.16 5.83
N LYS A 226 -5.28 -31.19 6.05
CA LYS A 226 -4.84 -32.43 6.71
C LYS A 226 -4.03 -33.25 5.70
N ARG A 227 -2.93 -33.89 6.12
CA ARG A 227 -2.10 -34.77 5.27
C ARG A 227 -2.99 -35.71 4.44
N GLY A 228 -3.03 -35.48 3.13
CA GLY A 228 -3.73 -36.27 2.12
C GLY A 228 -2.76 -36.80 1.05
N ASN A 229 -3.29 -37.40 -0.02
CA ASN A 229 -2.47 -37.90 -1.13
C ASN A 229 -1.67 -36.77 -1.76
N ILE A 230 -0.37 -37.01 -1.96
CA ILE A 230 0.66 -36.06 -2.36
C ILE A 230 0.63 -35.84 -3.89
N PRO A 231 0.35 -34.62 -4.38
CA PRO A 231 0.47 -34.31 -5.79
C PRO A 231 1.80 -33.59 -6.07
N THR A 232 2.52 -34.05 -7.08
CA THR A 232 3.92 -33.64 -7.40
C THR A 232 4.03 -32.45 -8.37
N GLN A 233 3.02 -31.58 -8.51
CA GLN A 233 2.99 -30.58 -9.60
C GLN A 233 3.09 -29.12 -9.13
N ILE A 234 3.92 -28.35 -9.84
CA ILE A 234 4.24 -26.95 -9.58
C ILE A 234 3.28 -26.06 -10.40
N ILE A 235 2.69 -25.04 -9.77
CA ILE A 235 1.90 -24.02 -10.47
C ILE A 235 2.78 -23.34 -11.54
N HIS A 236 2.25 -23.26 -12.76
CA HIS A 236 2.96 -22.63 -13.87
C HIS A 236 2.80 -21.10 -13.88
N CYS A 237 3.73 -20.41 -14.54
CA CYS A 237 3.62 -18.96 -14.71
C CYS A 237 2.41 -18.55 -15.54
N VAL A 238 2.03 -17.28 -15.41
CA VAL A 238 0.81 -16.74 -16.01
C VAL A 238 0.77 -16.94 -17.52
N SER A 239 1.92 -16.76 -18.20
CA SER A 239 2.04 -17.06 -19.63
C SER A 239 1.64 -18.50 -20.00
N LYS A 240 1.94 -19.49 -19.16
CA LYS A 240 1.56 -20.89 -19.37
C LYS A 240 0.10 -21.13 -18.98
N LEU A 241 -0.34 -20.60 -17.84
CA LEU A 241 -1.74 -20.71 -17.38
C LEU A 241 -2.71 -20.19 -18.45
N ARG A 242 -2.41 -19.02 -19.04
CA ARG A 242 -3.24 -18.40 -20.08
C ARG A 242 -3.32 -19.23 -21.35
N ARG A 243 -2.23 -19.87 -21.77
CA ARG A 243 -2.22 -20.76 -22.95
C ARG A 243 -3.11 -21.99 -22.77
N SER A 244 -3.49 -22.26 -21.54
CA SER A 244 -4.30 -23.39 -21.13
C SER A 244 -5.69 -22.96 -20.65
N GLY A 245 -6.13 -21.76 -21.05
CA GLY A 245 -7.47 -21.27 -20.78
C GLY A 245 -7.74 -20.91 -19.31
N ILE A 246 -6.68 -20.75 -18.50
CA ILE A 246 -6.82 -20.26 -17.13
C ILE A 246 -6.63 -18.75 -17.13
N CYS A 247 -7.64 -18.04 -16.63
CA CYS A 247 -7.64 -16.59 -16.51
C CYS A 247 -7.33 -16.15 -15.08
N LEU A 248 -6.76 -14.97 -14.93
CA LEU A 248 -6.55 -14.34 -13.64
C LEU A 248 -7.35 -13.05 -13.55
N ASN A 249 -8.16 -12.93 -12.50
CA ASN A 249 -9.07 -11.80 -12.28
C ASN A 249 -8.83 -11.18 -10.88
N PRO A 250 -9.10 -9.87 -10.72
CA PRO A 250 -8.98 -9.21 -9.43
C PRO A 250 -10.07 -9.71 -8.47
N GLY A 251 -9.65 -10.11 -7.28
CA GLY A 251 -10.52 -10.49 -6.16
C GLY A 251 -11.04 -9.26 -5.40
N LYS A 252 -12.13 -9.46 -4.64
CA LYS A 252 -12.76 -8.40 -3.82
C LYS A 252 -12.40 -8.45 -2.34
N GLU A 253 -11.57 -9.42 -1.95
CA GLU A 253 -11.16 -9.62 -0.57
C GLU A 253 -10.14 -8.55 -0.16
N ASP A 254 -10.14 -8.16 1.12
CA ASP A 254 -9.24 -7.12 1.63
C ASP A 254 -7.77 -7.57 1.66
N SER A 255 -7.53 -8.83 2.06
CA SER A 255 -6.19 -9.38 2.12
C SER A 255 -5.79 -10.01 0.80
N PHE A 256 -4.65 -9.57 0.24
CA PHE A 256 -4.02 -10.17 -0.93
C PHE A 256 -3.68 -11.66 -0.75
N LEU A 257 -3.68 -12.18 0.48
CA LEU A 257 -3.47 -13.59 0.76
C LEU A 257 -4.66 -14.48 0.33
N VAL A 258 -5.85 -13.92 0.08
CA VAL A 258 -7.03 -14.70 -0.27
C VAL A 258 -7.07 -15.00 -1.77
N VAL A 259 -6.53 -16.15 -2.16
CA VAL A 259 -6.58 -16.63 -3.56
C VAL A 259 -7.65 -17.72 -3.68
N LYS A 260 -8.55 -17.57 -4.65
CA LYS A 260 -9.63 -18.52 -4.94
C LYS A 260 -9.49 -19.05 -6.36
N PHE A 261 -9.89 -20.28 -6.58
CA PHE A 261 -9.98 -20.86 -7.92
C PHE A 261 -11.35 -21.48 -8.14
N HIS A 262 -11.98 -21.11 -9.25
CA HIS A 262 -13.24 -21.68 -9.68
C HIS A 262 -13.33 -21.65 -11.21
N HIS A 263 -13.74 -22.77 -11.81
CA HIS A 263 -14.02 -22.89 -13.24
C HIS A 263 -12.94 -22.31 -14.19
N GLY A 264 -11.66 -22.54 -13.89
CA GLY A 264 -10.57 -22.04 -14.73
C GLY A 264 -10.21 -20.57 -14.50
N VAL A 265 -10.74 -19.93 -13.46
CA VAL A 265 -10.40 -18.56 -13.07
C VAL A 265 -9.72 -18.55 -11.71
N ILE A 266 -8.53 -17.98 -11.63
CA ILE A 266 -7.85 -17.64 -10.38
C ILE A 266 -8.25 -16.20 -10.02
N GLU A 267 -8.94 -16.04 -8.90
CA GLU A 267 -9.26 -14.73 -8.33
C GLU A 267 -8.31 -14.43 -7.18
N MET A 268 -7.62 -13.30 -7.25
CA MET A 268 -6.77 -12.81 -6.17
C MET A 268 -6.83 -11.29 -6.07
N PRO A 269 -6.89 -10.71 -4.87
CA PRO A 269 -6.93 -9.26 -4.72
C PRO A 269 -5.69 -8.57 -5.28
N THR A 270 -5.87 -7.30 -5.61
CA THR A 270 -4.79 -6.44 -6.07
C THR A 270 -3.73 -6.29 -4.99
N ILE A 271 -2.47 -6.38 -5.39
CA ILE A 271 -1.31 -6.07 -4.54
C ILE A 271 -0.54 -4.89 -5.13
N THR A 272 -0.32 -3.89 -4.29
CA THR A 272 0.58 -2.78 -4.58
C THR A 272 2.02 -3.24 -4.40
N ILE A 273 2.83 -3.14 -5.46
CA ILE A 273 4.25 -3.45 -5.44
C ILE A 273 5.02 -2.13 -5.46
N ASP A 274 5.49 -1.74 -4.29
CA ASP A 274 6.34 -0.59 -4.03
C ASP A 274 7.53 -0.97 -3.12
N ASP A 275 8.36 0.02 -2.77
CA ASP A 275 9.51 -0.19 -1.88
C ASP A 275 9.11 -0.68 -0.48
N PHE A 276 7.95 -0.24 0.02
CA PHE A 276 7.47 -0.58 1.36
C PHE A 276 6.97 -2.03 1.42
N MET A 277 6.03 -2.40 0.54
CA MET A 277 5.43 -3.73 0.45
C MET A 277 6.48 -4.78 0.12
N THR A 278 7.42 -4.48 -0.78
CA THR A 278 8.56 -5.36 -1.05
C THR A 278 9.37 -5.62 0.23
N SER A 279 9.72 -4.56 0.96
CA SER A 279 10.48 -4.69 2.21
C SER A 279 9.68 -5.45 3.27
N PHE A 280 8.38 -5.19 3.38
CA PHE A 280 7.48 -5.86 4.31
C PHE A 280 7.40 -7.37 4.02
N LEU A 281 7.19 -7.76 2.75
CA LEU A 281 7.15 -9.17 2.34
C LEU A 281 8.45 -9.90 2.65
N VAL A 282 9.62 -9.35 2.28
CA VAL A 282 10.92 -9.97 2.57
C VAL A 282 11.11 -10.20 4.07
N ASN A 283 10.75 -9.21 4.91
CA ASN A 283 10.88 -9.33 6.36
C ASN A 283 9.88 -10.35 6.94
N CYS A 284 8.67 -10.43 6.41
CA CYS A 284 7.70 -11.46 6.79
C CYS A 284 8.19 -12.86 6.42
N VAL A 285 8.71 -13.06 5.21
CA VAL A 285 9.26 -14.35 4.76
C VAL A 285 10.45 -14.76 5.64
N ALA A 286 11.36 -13.83 5.94
CA ALA A 286 12.46 -14.09 6.85
C ALA A 286 11.97 -14.46 8.26
N PHE A 287 10.97 -13.75 8.78
CA PHE A 287 10.37 -14.04 10.09
C PHE A 287 9.73 -15.43 10.10
N GLU A 288 8.92 -15.76 9.10
CA GLU A 288 8.25 -17.06 8.98
C GLU A 288 9.27 -18.19 8.83
N LYS A 289 10.39 -17.98 8.12
CA LYS A 289 11.48 -18.95 8.01
C LYS A 289 12.19 -19.18 9.34
N CYS A 290 12.45 -18.13 10.11
CA CYS A 290 13.17 -18.23 11.39
C CYS A 290 12.27 -18.69 12.56
N HIS A 291 10.97 -18.42 12.51
CA HIS A 291 10.01 -18.78 13.56
C HIS A 291 9.19 -20.02 13.16
N ASN A 292 9.64 -21.20 13.59
CA ASN A 292 9.03 -22.48 13.21
C ASN A 292 7.53 -22.58 13.52
N SER A 293 7.07 -22.05 14.65
CA SER A 293 5.65 -22.02 15.04
C SER A 293 4.83 -20.96 14.31
N SER A 294 5.46 -20.06 13.55
CA SER A 294 4.74 -19.10 12.71
C SER A 294 4.02 -19.81 11.58
N SER A 295 2.81 -19.34 11.27
CA SER A 295 2.15 -19.67 10.01
C SER A 295 3.02 -19.26 8.81
N LYS A 296 2.93 -19.96 7.67
CA LYS A 296 3.74 -19.68 6.48
C LYS A 296 2.98 -18.92 5.38
N HIS A 297 1.97 -18.11 5.72
CA HIS A 297 1.08 -17.50 4.73
C HIS A 297 1.81 -16.55 3.78
N LEU A 298 2.65 -15.66 4.31
CA LEU A 298 3.35 -14.68 3.48
C LEU A 298 4.42 -15.36 2.61
N THR A 299 5.05 -16.40 3.14
CA THR A 299 5.98 -17.29 2.43
C THR A 299 5.30 -18.05 1.30
N THR A 300 4.13 -18.64 1.57
CA THR A 300 3.29 -19.33 0.59
C THR A 300 2.91 -18.39 -0.55
N TYR A 301 2.40 -17.22 -0.21
CA TYR A 301 1.97 -16.23 -1.19
C TYR A 301 3.16 -15.70 -2.02
N SER A 302 4.29 -15.41 -1.38
CA SER A 302 5.50 -14.95 -2.08
C SER A 302 6.02 -16.00 -3.07
N THR A 303 5.97 -17.28 -2.70
CA THR A 303 6.34 -18.41 -3.58
C THR A 303 5.32 -18.58 -4.72
N PHE A 304 4.04 -18.40 -4.44
CA PHE A 304 3.00 -18.43 -5.47
C PHE A 304 3.17 -17.28 -6.48
N LEU A 305 3.46 -16.07 -5.99
CA LEU A 305 3.72 -14.90 -6.82
C LEU A 305 4.98 -15.09 -7.69
N ASP A 306 6.03 -15.68 -7.13
CA ASP A 306 7.22 -16.12 -7.87
C ASP A 306 6.87 -17.11 -9.00
N CYS A 307 6.06 -18.13 -8.70
CA CYS A 307 5.60 -19.09 -9.72
C CYS A 307 4.83 -18.40 -10.86
N LEU A 308 3.98 -17.41 -10.54
CA LEU A 308 3.20 -16.65 -11.51
C LEU A 308 4.08 -15.77 -12.41
N VAL A 309 5.14 -15.18 -11.87
CA VAL A 309 5.93 -14.13 -12.52
C VAL A 309 7.35 -14.58 -12.82
N ASN A 310 7.62 -15.00 -14.07
CA ASN A 310 8.98 -15.32 -14.52
C ASN A 310 9.62 -14.17 -15.31
N THR A 311 8.81 -13.34 -15.97
CA THR A 311 9.29 -12.33 -16.92
C THR A 311 8.55 -11.00 -16.77
N ALA A 312 9.13 -9.94 -17.34
CA ALA A 312 8.46 -8.63 -17.41
C ALA A 312 7.10 -8.68 -18.14
N LYS A 313 6.89 -9.65 -19.04
CA LYS A 313 5.60 -9.86 -19.72
C LYS A 313 4.53 -10.46 -18.81
N ASP A 314 4.94 -11.28 -17.85
CA ASP A 314 4.01 -11.81 -16.84
C ASP A 314 3.55 -10.68 -15.91
N VAL A 315 4.48 -9.78 -15.51
CA VAL A 315 4.13 -8.56 -14.74
C VAL A 315 3.20 -7.66 -15.55
N GLU A 316 3.52 -7.42 -16.82
CA GLU A 316 2.67 -6.62 -17.72
C GLU A 316 1.23 -7.12 -17.72
N TYR A 317 1.04 -8.42 -17.95
CA TYR A 317 -0.28 -9.01 -17.98
C TYR A 317 -1.00 -8.93 -16.63
N LEU A 318 -0.31 -9.17 -15.51
CA LEU A 318 -0.90 -9.05 -14.19
C LEU A 318 -1.30 -7.61 -13.85
N SER A 319 -0.55 -6.63 -14.34
CA SER A 319 -0.92 -5.21 -14.23
C SER A 319 -2.14 -4.89 -15.10
N ASP A 320 -2.21 -5.41 -16.33
CA ASP A 320 -3.38 -5.23 -17.21
C ASP A 320 -4.66 -5.85 -16.61
N CYS A 321 -4.52 -6.93 -15.85
CA CYS A 321 -5.60 -7.56 -15.08
C CYS A 321 -5.96 -6.84 -13.76
N ASN A 322 -5.29 -5.73 -13.41
CA ASN A 322 -5.40 -5.05 -12.11
C ASN A 322 -5.08 -5.95 -10.90
N ILE A 323 -4.19 -6.93 -11.07
CA ILE A 323 -3.69 -7.77 -9.97
C ILE A 323 -2.43 -7.16 -9.35
N ILE A 324 -1.55 -6.58 -10.17
CA ILE A 324 -0.34 -5.90 -9.69
C ILE A 324 -0.41 -4.41 -10.04
N GLU A 325 -0.44 -3.58 -9.00
CA GLU A 325 -0.21 -2.15 -9.12
C GLU A 325 1.28 -1.86 -8.92
N ASN A 326 1.94 -1.38 -9.97
CA ASN A 326 3.39 -1.19 -9.95
C ASN A 326 3.77 0.27 -9.66
N TYR A 327 4.37 0.50 -8.49
CA TYR A 327 5.00 1.76 -8.10
C TYR A 327 6.50 1.60 -7.78
N PHE A 328 7.07 0.42 -8.07
CA PHE A 328 8.46 0.08 -7.74
C PHE A 328 9.45 0.47 -8.83
N GLY A 329 9.01 0.48 -10.10
CA GLY A 329 9.88 0.82 -11.23
C GLY A 329 9.47 0.12 -12.52
N THR A 330 10.45 -0.38 -13.26
CA THR A 330 10.18 -1.10 -14.51
C THR A 330 9.57 -2.49 -14.24
N LYS A 331 8.78 -3.00 -15.20
CA LYS A 331 8.21 -4.35 -15.15
C LYS A 331 9.28 -5.44 -14.97
N ALA A 332 10.48 -5.22 -15.48
CA ALA A 332 11.62 -6.13 -15.31
C ALA A 332 12.16 -6.15 -13.88
N GLU A 333 12.19 -4.99 -13.21
CA GLU A 333 12.61 -4.89 -11.81
C GLU A 333 11.61 -5.55 -10.87
N VAL A 334 10.31 -5.34 -11.10
CA VAL A 334 9.24 -6.04 -10.37
C VAL A 334 9.39 -7.55 -10.51
N ALA A 335 9.55 -8.05 -11.74
CA ALA A 335 9.77 -9.48 -11.97
C ALA A 335 10.99 -9.98 -11.18
N ARG A 336 12.13 -9.28 -11.26
CA ARG A 336 13.36 -9.66 -10.55
C ARG A 336 13.15 -9.72 -9.03
N VAL A 337 12.47 -8.74 -8.45
CA VAL A 337 12.21 -8.70 -7.00
C VAL A 337 11.30 -9.84 -6.56
N ILE A 338 10.22 -10.10 -7.30
CA ILE A 338 9.32 -11.22 -7.05
C ILE A 338 10.08 -12.56 -7.15
N ASN A 339 10.94 -12.74 -8.15
CA ASN A 339 11.75 -13.95 -8.27
C ASN A 339 12.76 -14.11 -7.11
N ASN A 340 13.31 -13.00 -6.61
CA ASN A 340 14.20 -13.03 -5.46
C ASN A 340 13.47 -13.31 -4.14
N LEU A 341 12.18 -12.96 -4.03
CA LEU A 341 11.33 -13.27 -2.87
C LEU A 341 11.09 -14.78 -2.71
N GLY A 342 10.93 -15.52 -3.81
CA GLY A 342 10.75 -16.97 -3.80
C GLY A 342 12.05 -17.78 -3.71
N LYS A 343 13.19 -17.15 -3.98
CA LYS A 343 14.51 -17.81 -3.99
C LYS A 343 14.93 -18.26 -2.58
N ASP A 344 15.41 -19.50 -2.47
CA ASP A 344 15.93 -20.12 -1.23
C ASP A 344 14.91 -20.22 -0.08
N VAL A 345 13.62 -20.23 -0.42
CA VAL A 345 12.51 -20.44 0.50
C VAL A 345 12.19 -21.94 0.58
N ALA A 346 12.59 -22.59 1.67
CA ALA A 346 12.17 -23.97 1.94
C ALA A 346 10.70 -23.96 2.36
N PHE A 347 9.83 -24.46 1.51
CA PHE A 347 8.39 -24.43 1.70
C PHE A 347 7.76 -25.75 1.28
N ASP A 348 6.82 -26.23 2.10
CA ASP A 348 6.03 -27.42 1.84
C ASP A 348 4.73 -27.00 1.14
N ILE A 349 4.70 -27.20 -0.18
CA ILE A 349 3.55 -26.84 -1.02
C ILE A 349 2.29 -27.64 -0.64
N ASP A 350 2.46 -28.81 -0.02
CA ASP A 350 1.37 -29.73 0.31
C ASP A 350 0.71 -29.39 1.65
N LEU A 351 1.41 -28.67 2.54
CA LEU A 351 0.92 -28.27 3.86
C LEU A 351 0.57 -26.79 3.96
N CYS A 352 0.33 -26.15 2.83
CA CYS A 352 0.04 -24.72 2.78
C CYS A 352 -1.42 -24.41 2.50
N TYR A 353 -1.79 -23.15 2.76
CA TYR A 353 -3.16 -22.69 2.56
C TYR A 353 -3.58 -22.67 1.08
N LEU A 354 -2.63 -22.64 0.14
CA LEU A 354 -2.87 -22.70 -1.30
C LEU A 354 -2.85 -24.14 -1.85
N SER A 355 -2.66 -25.16 -1.01
CA SER A 355 -2.64 -26.57 -1.44
C SER A 355 -3.84 -26.94 -2.31
N LYS A 356 -5.05 -26.50 -1.93
CA LYS A 356 -6.26 -26.71 -2.73
C LYS A 356 -6.14 -26.12 -4.14
N LEU A 357 -5.65 -24.87 -4.25
CA LEU A 357 -5.40 -24.23 -5.55
C LEU A 357 -4.37 -25.02 -6.37
N VAL A 358 -3.28 -25.44 -5.73
CA VAL A 358 -2.20 -26.21 -6.37
C VAL A 358 -2.72 -27.54 -6.92
N ASN A 359 -3.75 -28.13 -6.30
CA ASN A 359 -4.35 -29.41 -6.72
C ASN A 359 -5.43 -29.21 -7.79
N ASP A 360 -6.32 -28.25 -7.59
CA ASP A 360 -7.47 -28.02 -8.46
C ASP A 360 -7.03 -27.54 -9.86
N VAL A 361 -5.92 -26.79 -9.94
CA VAL A 361 -5.40 -26.28 -11.22
C VAL A 361 -4.99 -27.43 -12.15
N PRO A 362 -4.05 -28.33 -11.81
CA PRO A 362 -3.72 -29.53 -12.60
C PRO A 362 -4.91 -30.43 -12.92
N ASP A 363 -5.83 -30.63 -11.99
CA ASP A 363 -7.01 -31.46 -12.23
C ASP A 363 -7.92 -30.85 -13.32
N TYR A 364 -8.03 -29.51 -13.34
CA TYR A 364 -8.72 -28.80 -14.42
C TYR A 364 -8.00 -28.98 -15.77
N TYR A 365 -6.66 -28.99 -15.80
CA TYR A 365 -5.89 -29.29 -17.02
C TYR A 365 -6.19 -30.68 -17.59
N GLN A 366 -6.25 -31.70 -16.74
CA GLN A 366 -6.37 -33.09 -17.19
C GLN A 366 -7.79 -33.45 -17.60
N ASN A 367 -8.79 -32.86 -16.95
CA ASN A 367 -10.19 -33.26 -17.11
C ASN A 367 -11.03 -32.33 -18.00
N SER A 368 -10.51 -31.16 -18.39
CA SER A 368 -11.28 -30.19 -19.17
C SER A 368 -10.97 -30.25 -20.67
N TRP A 369 -11.94 -30.72 -21.47
CA TRP A 369 -11.88 -30.72 -22.94
C TRP A 369 -11.61 -29.32 -23.51
N HIS A 370 -12.12 -28.27 -22.86
CA HIS A 370 -11.88 -26.88 -23.28
C HIS A 370 -10.41 -26.49 -23.20
N VAL A 371 -9.67 -26.97 -22.20
CA VAL A 371 -8.23 -26.71 -22.05
C VAL A 371 -7.42 -27.43 -23.13
N GLN A 372 -7.80 -28.67 -23.45
CA GLN A 372 -7.18 -29.42 -24.54
C GLN A 372 -7.45 -28.76 -25.90
N TRP A 373 -8.66 -28.25 -26.10
CA TRP A 373 -9.03 -27.49 -27.29
C TRP A 373 -8.30 -26.15 -27.40
N GLU A 374 -8.18 -25.39 -26.31
CA GLU A 374 -7.39 -24.14 -26.27
C GLU A 374 -5.92 -24.39 -26.59
N GLY A 375 -5.33 -25.44 -26.00
CA GLY A 375 -3.95 -25.85 -26.29
C GLY A 375 -3.76 -26.30 -27.75
N PHE A 376 -4.72 -27.03 -28.31
CA PHE A 376 -4.74 -27.42 -29.73
C PHE A 376 -4.84 -26.18 -30.63
N LYS A 377 -5.77 -25.27 -30.33
CA LYS A 377 -5.95 -24.02 -31.06
C LYS A 377 -4.68 -23.18 -31.06
N ASN A 378 -4.06 -22.96 -29.91
CA ASN A 378 -2.82 -22.20 -29.82
C ASN A 378 -1.66 -22.89 -30.56
N ARG A 379 -1.59 -24.23 -30.60
CA ARG A 379 -0.51 -24.95 -31.28
C ARG A 379 -0.65 -24.97 -32.80
N TYR A 380 -1.87 -25.08 -33.33
CA TYR A 380 -2.11 -25.28 -34.76
C TYR A 380 -2.70 -24.05 -35.48
N PHE A 381 -3.32 -23.14 -34.73
CA PHE A 381 -4.01 -21.96 -35.23
C PHE A 381 -3.50 -20.66 -34.60
N ASP A 382 -2.21 -20.59 -34.27
CA ASP A 382 -1.58 -19.42 -33.65
C ASP A 382 -1.48 -18.20 -34.61
N THR A 383 -1.78 -18.40 -35.90
CA THR A 383 -1.86 -17.33 -36.90
C THR A 383 -3.16 -17.40 -37.70
N PRO A 384 -3.74 -16.25 -38.10
CA PRO A 384 -4.95 -16.23 -38.93
C PRO A 384 -4.79 -17.05 -40.22
N TRP A 385 -3.59 -17.04 -40.80
CA TRP A 385 -3.27 -17.76 -42.03
C TRP A 385 -3.33 -19.28 -41.87
N SER A 386 -2.82 -19.82 -40.76
CA SER A 386 -2.87 -21.27 -40.51
C SER A 386 -4.31 -21.80 -40.43
N PHE A 387 -5.23 -21.04 -39.85
CA PHE A 387 -6.65 -21.38 -39.83
C PHE A 387 -7.29 -21.31 -41.22
N ILE A 388 -7.03 -20.23 -41.96
CA ILE A 388 -7.56 -20.05 -43.33
C ILE A 388 -7.06 -21.18 -44.25
N SER A 389 -5.78 -21.54 -44.17
CA SER A 389 -5.20 -22.63 -44.96
C SER A 389 -5.82 -23.99 -44.63
N ALA A 390 -6.02 -24.30 -43.35
CA ALA A 390 -6.69 -25.53 -42.94
C ALA A 390 -8.15 -25.57 -43.41
N LEU A 391 -8.87 -24.44 -43.31
CA LEU A 391 -10.25 -24.33 -43.78
C LEU A 391 -10.34 -24.51 -45.31
N ALA A 392 -9.43 -23.89 -46.07
CA ALA A 392 -9.38 -24.06 -47.51
C ALA A 392 -9.10 -25.51 -47.91
N ALA A 393 -8.15 -26.18 -47.24
CA ALA A 393 -7.87 -27.60 -47.48
C ALA A 393 -9.07 -28.49 -47.16
N PHE A 394 -9.79 -28.21 -46.08
CA PHE A 394 -11.01 -28.93 -45.70
C PHE A 394 -12.14 -28.76 -46.73
N VAL A 395 -12.37 -27.53 -47.20
CA VAL A 395 -13.36 -27.25 -48.25
C VAL A 395 -12.99 -27.96 -49.55
N LEU A 396 -11.72 -27.91 -49.96
CA LEU A 396 -11.23 -28.64 -51.13
C LEU A 396 -11.45 -30.14 -51.00
N LEU A 397 -11.19 -30.71 -49.82
CA LEU A 397 -11.42 -32.14 -49.56
C LEU A 397 -12.90 -32.50 -49.70
N LEU A 398 -13.81 -31.70 -49.13
CA LEU A 398 -15.26 -31.91 -49.32
C LEU A 398 -15.69 -31.83 -50.78
N LEU A 399 -15.16 -30.86 -51.53
CA LEU A 399 -15.42 -30.75 -52.96
C LEU A 399 -14.92 -31.97 -53.72
N THR A 400 -13.72 -32.48 -53.41
CA THR A 400 -13.18 -33.70 -54.04
C THR A 400 -13.99 -34.95 -53.70
N LEU A 401 -14.47 -35.10 -52.46
CA LEU A 401 -15.35 -36.21 -52.08
C LEU A 401 -16.68 -36.13 -52.82
N THR A 402 -17.25 -34.93 -52.92
CA THR A 402 -18.51 -34.69 -53.64
C THR A 402 -18.36 -34.99 -55.13
N GLN A 403 -17.28 -34.51 -55.74
CA GLN A 403 -16.96 -34.80 -57.15
C GLN A 403 -16.76 -36.30 -57.38
N THR A 404 -16.04 -36.98 -56.50
CA THR A 404 -15.81 -38.44 -56.58
C THR A 404 -17.12 -39.20 -56.45
N PHE A 405 -18.01 -38.77 -55.55
CA PHE A 405 -19.33 -39.36 -55.36
C PHE A 405 -20.22 -39.21 -56.61
N TYR A 406 -20.30 -38.00 -57.20
CA TYR A 406 -21.04 -37.79 -58.45
C TYR A 406 -20.44 -38.59 -59.61
N THR A 407 -19.11 -38.65 -59.72
CA THR A 407 -18.42 -39.44 -60.77
C THR A 407 -18.71 -40.93 -60.62
N PHE A 408 -18.77 -41.44 -59.38
CA PHE A 408 -19.13 -42.82 -59.10
C PHE A 408 -20.61 -43.09 -59.39
N LEU A 409 -21.51 -42.18 -59.05
CA LEU A 409 -22.93 -42.30 -59.38
C LEU A 409 -23.18 -42.32 -60.89
N ASP A 410 -22.51 -41.46 -61.65
CA ASP A 410 -22.59 -41.44 -63.12
C ASP A 410 -22.03 -42.73 -63.75
N TYR A 411 -21.01 -43.33 -63.13
CA TYR A 411 -20.46 -44.63 -63.56
C TYR A 411 -21.43 -45.80 -63.29
N VAL A 412 -22.14 -45.77 -62.16
CA VAL A 412 -23.06 -46.83 -61.74
C VAL A 412 -24.45 -46.69 -62.40
N ASN A 413 -24.90 -45.46 -62.68
CA ASN A 413 -26.15 -45.16 -63.37
C ASN A 413 -25.86 -44.30 -64.62
N PRO A 414 -25.28 -44.88 -65.68
CA PRO A 414 -25.04 -44.14 -66.91
C PRO A 414 -26.38 -43.66 -67.50
N PRO A 415 -26.49 -42.40 -67.94
CA PRO A 415 -27.70 -41.92 -68.59
C PRO A 415 -27.91 -42.71 -69.90
N ASN A 416 -29.12 -43.30 -70.04
CA ASN A 416 -29.55 -44.02 -71.24
C ASN A 416 -29.54 -43.14 -72.49
#